data_AF-A0A7C7VSE2-F1
#
_entry.id   AF-A0A7C7VSE2-F1
#
_cell.length_a   1.000
_cell.length_b   1.000
_cell.length_c   1.000
_cell.angle_alpha   90.00
_cell.angle_beta   90.00
_cell.angle_gamma   90.00
#
_symmetry.space_group_name_H-M   'P 1'
#
loop_
_entity.id
_entity.type
_entity.pdbx_description
1 polymer ?
#
loop_
_entity_poly.entity_id
_entity_poly.type
_entity_poly.pdbx_seq_one_letter_code
_entity_poly.pdbx_strand_id
1 'polypeptide(L)'
;MTPLQVYARILARRRRVDPPSTEDAAEIRRWIKRHVRGQREREIANYMIRAADGRLGEKGGRGSLKYILWWLRDHAGQEYPAAARGVIEYLIKHPRIPLDNIMTCLECIPAVAPFVDDLRQGVNGADLAKRLLKVHRAGRWSVAVNCTSLNLTSVAMKHTPADLYAAASERGAVVKARRGSPFPMQELQARLAPDWIRPYPDLILLRRAAGEQELERILEAVGDIK
;
A
#
# COMPACT_ATOMS: atom_id res chain seq x y z
N MET A 1 -5.03 9.33 0.66
CA MET A 1 -6.31 8.59 0.58
C MET A 1 -6.05 7.14 0.15
N THR A 2 -6.62 6.15 0.84
CA THR A 2 -6.45 4.71 0.55
C THR A 2 -7.57 4.17 -0.35
N PRO A 3 -7.38 3.00 -1.00
CA PRO A 3 -8.44 2.32 -1.74
C PRO A 3 -9.72 2.07 -0.91
N LEU A 4 -9.58 1.71 0.36
CA LEU A 4 -10.71 1.51 1.26
C LEU A 4 -11.46 2.83 1.55
N GLN A 5 -10.74 3.95 1.71
CA GLN A 5 -11.37 5.26 1.87
C GLN A 5 -12.13 5.68 0.60
N VAL A 6 -11.58 5.44 -0.59
CA VAL A 6 -12.28 5.68 -1.86
C VAL A 6 -13.58 4.87 -1.90
N TYR A 7 -13.52 3.58 -1.57
CA TYR A 7 -14.73 2.75 -1.57
C TYR A 7 -15.76 3.16 -0.53
N ALA A 8 -15.33 3.52 0.68
CA ALA A 8 -16.22 4.02 1.72
C ALA A 8 -16.99 5.26 1.24
N ARG A 9 -16.30 6.20 0.56
CA ARG A 9 -16.93 7.39 -0.04
C ARG A 9 -17.94 7.03 -1.14
N ILE A 10 -17.66 6.03 -1.98
CA ILE A 10 -18.61 5.54 -2.99
C ILE A 10 -19.88 5.00 -2.32
N LEU A 11 -19.74 4.15 -1.30
CA LEU A 11 -20.87 3.61 -0.55
C LEU A 11 -21.65 4.72 0.14
N ALA A 12 -20.97 5.68 0.79
CA ALA A 12 -21.59 6.82 1.46
C ALA A 12 -22.49 7.61 0.51
N ARG A 13 -21.97 7.96 -0.69
CA ARG A 13 -22.75 8.62 -1.74
C ARG A 13 -23.97 7.80 -2.18
N ARG A 14 -23.79 6.48 -2.37
CA ARG A 14 -24.89 5.57 -2.79
C ARG A 14 -25.93 5.33 -1.69
N ARG A 15 -25.61 5.65 -0.43
CA ARG A 15 -26.50 5.48 0.72
C ARG A 15 -26.99 6.81 1.29
N ARG A 16 -26.51 7.94 0.77
CA ARG A 16 -26.80 9.30 1.27
C ARG A 16 -26.52 9.42 2.78
N VAL A 17 -25.36 8.91 3.19
CA VAL A 17 -24.83 9.02 4.56
C VAL A 17 -23.42 9.61 4.50
N ASP A 18 -22.92 10.09 5.62
CA ASP A 18 -21.56 10.58 5.70
C ASP A 18 -20.52 9.44 5.64
N PRO A 19 -19.42 9.63 4.89
CA PRO A 19 -18.31 8.70 4.92
C PRO A 19 -17.61 8.76 6.29
N PRO A 20 -16.87 7.71 6.67
CA PRO A 20 -16.04 7.76 7.87
C PRO A 20 -15.01 8.89 7.72
N SER A 21 -14.94 9.79 8.72
CA SER A 21 -13.98 10.90 8.80
C SER A 21 -12.61 10.47 9.35
N THR A 22 -12.52 9.25 9.84
CA THR A 22 -11.33 8.65 10.46
C THR A 22 -10.28 8.18 9.43
N GLU A 23 -9.02 8.13 9.88
CA GLU A 23 -7.95 7.41 9.18
C GLU A 23 -7.74 5.99 9.74
N ASP A 24 -8.47 5.59 10.78
CA ASP A 24 -8.40 4.24 11.32
C ASP A 24 -8.93 3.21 10.31
N ALA A 25 -8.01 2.38 9.82
CA ALA A 25 -8.30 1.28 8.91
C ALA A 25 -9.32 0.30 9.48
N ALA A 26 -9.30 0.00 10.78
CA ALA A 26 -10.24 -0.93 11.41
C ALA A 26 -11.67 -0.35 11.39
N GLU A 27 -11.80 0.92 11.72
CA GLU A 27 -13.08 1.64 11.68
C GLU A 27 -13.64 1.73 10.26
N ILE A 28 -12.81 2.12 9.28
CA ILE A 28 -13.21 2.17 7.85
C ILE A 28 -13.73 0.80 7.39
N ARG A 29 -13.05 -0.29 7.75
CA ARG A 29 -13.48 -1.66 7.38
C ARG A 29 -14.81 -2.02 8.02
N ARG A 30 -15.01 -1.73 9.31
CA ARG A 30 -16.30 -1.94 10.00
C ARG A 30 -17.40 -1.13 9.35
N TRP A 31 -17.13 0.12 9.02
CA TRP A 31 -18.05 0.99 8.32
C TRP A 31 -18.45 0.42 6.96
N ILE A 32 -17.49 -0.02 6.13
CA ILE A 32 -17.76 -0.62 4.82
C ILE A 32 -18.65 -1.86 4.97
N LYS A 33 -18.32 -2.77 5.89
CA LYS A 33 -19.11 -3.99 6.13
C LYS A 33 -20.57 -3.71 6.50
N ARG A 34 -20.87 -2.60 7.18
CA ARG A 34 -22.24 -2.19 7.55
C ARG A 34 -23.04 -1.61 6.38
N HIS A 35 -22.38 -1.05 5.36
CA HIS A 35 -23.06 -0.27 4.31
C HIS A 35 -23.13 -0.95 2.94
N VAL A 36 -22.42 -2.06 2.75
CA VAL A 36 -22.59 -2.93 1.57
C VAL A 36 -23.96 -3.61 1.58
N ARG A 37 -24.69 -3.53 0.47
CA ARG A 37 -26.03 -4.14 0.34
C ARG A 37 -26.10 -5.20 -0.75
N GLY A 38 -25.39 -4.99 -1.86
CA GLY A 38 -25.39 -5.94 -2.99
C GLY A 38 -24.36 -7.07 -2.84
N GLN A 39 -24.61 -8.20 -3.51
CA GLN A 39 -23.65 -9.31 -3.58
C GLN A 39 -22.29 -8.84 -4.12
N ARG A 40 -22.29 -8.10 -5.23
CA ARG A 40 -21.06 -7.58 -5.84
C ARG A 40 -20.32 -6.58 -4.94
N GLU A 41 -21.05 -5.71 -4.24
CA GLU A 41 -20.47 -4.78 -3.28
C GLU A 41 -19.79 -5.53 -2.10
N ARG A 42 -20.40 -6.63 -1.62
CA ARG A 42 -19.79 -7.49 -0.59
C ARG A 42 -18.54 -8.18 -1.11
N GLU A 43 -18.56 -8.67 -2.35
CA GLU A 43 -17.40 -9.29 -2.99
C GLU A 43 -16.22 -8.32 -3.08
N ILE A 44 -16.45 -7.11 -3.60
CA ILE A 44 -15.46 -6.04 -3.68
C ILE A 44 -14.94 -5.66 -2.28
N ALA A 45 -15.83 -5.53 -1.29
CA ALA A 45 -15.44 -5.25 0.09
C ALA A 45 -14.52 -6.34 0.66
N ASN A 46 -14.92 -7.60 0.55
CA ASN A 46 -14.15 -8.73 1.04
C ASN A 46 -12.79 -8.82 0.34
N TYR A 47 -12.77 -8.60 -0.98
CA TYR A 47 -11.54 -8.58 -1.76
C TYR A 47 -10.58 -7.48 -1.28
N MET A 48 -11.04 -6.23 -1.15
CA MET A 48 -10.18 -5.12 -0.72
C MET A 48 -9.75 -5.21 0.75
N ILE A 49 -10.58 -5.73 1.63
CA ILE A 49 -10.22 -5.98 3.03
C ILE A 49 -9.11 -7.04 3.09
N ARG A 50 -9.26 -8.16 2.37
CA ARG A 50 -8.21 -9.17 2.24
C ARG A 50 -6.94 -8.60 1.61
N ALA A 51 -7.06 -7.70 0.63
CA ALA A 51 -5.92 -7.02 0.02
C ALA A 51 -5.15 -6.20 1.05
N ALA A 52 -5.86 -5.41 1.86
CA ALA A 52 -5.30 -4.59 2.92
C ALA A 52 -4.66 -5.43 4.04
N ASP A 53 -5.13 -6.66 4.24
CA ASP A 53 -4.53 -7.62 5.19
C ASP A 53 -3.38 -8.45 4.62
N GLY A 54 -3.01 -8.26 3.34
CA GLY A 54 -2.01 -9.09 2.68
C GLY A 54 -2.46 -10.53 2.42
N ARG A 55 -3.76 -10.83 2.51
CA ARG A 55 -4.36 -12.18 2.44
C ARG A 55 -4.90 -12.57 1.07
N LEU A 56 -4.45 -11.89 0.00
CA LEU A 56 -4.85 -12.22 -1.38
C LEU A 56 -3.94 -13.24 -2.05
N GLY A 57 -2.68 -13.40 -1.62
CA GLY A 57 -1.72 -14.23 -2.33
C GLY A 57 -1.61 -13.82 -3.81
N GLU A 58 -1.61 -14.81 -4.71
CA GLU A 58 -1.52 -14.62 -6.17
C GLU A 58 -2.69 -13.83 -6.76
N LYS A 59 -3.89 -13.90 -6.14
CA LYS A 59 -5.08 -13.16 -6.58
C LYS A 59 -4.94 -11.64 -6.48
N GLY A 60 -3.88 -11.15 -5.83
CA GLY A 60 -3.51 -9.74 -5.75
C GLY A 60 -2.40 -9.32 -6.71
N GLY A 61 -2.06 -10.18 -7.69
CA GLY A 61 -1.01 -9.96 -8.67
C GLY A 61 -1.37 -8.94 -9.76
N ARG A 62 -0.51 -8.87 -10.78
CA ARG A 62 -0.67 -7.94 -11.92
C ARG A 62 -2.03 -8.15 -12.59
N GLY A 63 -2.69 -7.05 -12.95
CA GLY A 63 -4.03 -7.07 -13.56
C GLY A 63 -5.19 -7.19 -12.57
N SER A 64 -4.93 -7.48 -11.30
CA SER A 64 -5.98 -7.52 -10.28
C SER A 64 -6.41 -6.13 -9.81
N LEU A 65 -7.61 -6.02 -9.22
CA LEU A 65 -8.11 -4.78 -8.60
C LEU A 65 -7.11 -4.20 -7.58
N LYS A 66 -6.48 -5.05 -6.76
CA LYS A 66 -5.46 -4.61 -5.79
C LYS A 66 -4.30 -3.92 -6.53
N TYR A 67 -3.78 -4.55 -7.57
CA TYR A 67 -2.64 -4.06 -8.32
C TYR A 67 -2.96 -2.75 -9.03
N ILE A 68 -4.11 -2.66 -9.72
CA ILE A 68 -4.52 -1.45 -10.43
C ILE A 68 -4.69 -0.27 -9.45
N LEU A 69 -5.37 -0.47 -8.32
CA LEU A 69 -5.55 0.59 -7.33
C LEU A 69 -4.24 0.99 -6.64
N TRP A 70 -3.33 0.04 -6.42
CA TRP A 70 -1.99 0.34 -5.92
C TRP A 70 -1.20 1.20 -6.91
N TRP A 71 -1.17 0.78 -8.19
CA TRP A 71 -0.44 1.49 -9.23
C TRP A 71 -0.98 2.91 -9.41
N LEU A 72 -2.31 3.06 -9.54
CA LEU A 72 -2.93 4.39 -9.69
C LEU A 72 -2.59 5.30 -8.49
N ARG A 73 -2.53 4.76 -7.27
CA ARG A 73 -2.19 5.56 -6.08
C ARG A 73 -0.77 6.10 -6.14
N ASP A 74 0.16 5.30 -6.65
CA ASP A 74 1.57 5.64 -6.63
C ASP A 74 1.98 6.43 -7.90
N HIS A 75 1.21 6.35 -8.99
CA HIS A 75 1.57 6.91 -10.30
C HIS A 75 0.60 7.95 -10.87
N ALA A 76 -0.69 7.95 -10.51
CA ALA A 76 -1.68 8.87 -11.11
C ALA A 76 -1.71 10.26 -10.43
N GLY A 77 -0.93 10.48 -9.37
CA GLY A 77 -0.85 11.79 -8.70
C GLY A 77 -2.22 12.31 -8.23
N GLN A 78 -2.59 13.51 -8.69
CA GLN A 78 -3.87 14.15 -8.34
C GLN A 78 -5.09 13.45 -8.96
N GLU A 79 -4.91 12.69 -10.05
CA GLU A 79 -5.97 11.96 -10.74
C GLU A 79 -6.40 10.68 -10.00
N TYR A 80 -5.58 10.21 -9.05
CA TYR A 80 -5.82 8.95 -8.34
C TYR A 80 -7.25 8.80 -7.78
N PRO A 81 -7.84 9.77 -7.04
CA PRO A 81 -9.17 9.61 -6.49
C PRO A 81 -10.25 9.41 -7.56
N ALA A 82 -10.15 10.12 -8.69
CA ALA A 82 -11.09 10.01 -9.80
C ALA A 82 -10.93 8.66 -10.53
N ALA A 83 -9.69 8.28 -10.86
CA ALA A 83 -9.38 7.01 -11.52
C ALA A 83 -9.81 5.80 -10.67
N ALA A 84 -9.41 5.76 -9.38
CA ALA A 84 -9.77 4.69 -8.45
C ALA A 84 -11.28 4.56 -8.28
N ARG A 85 -11.99 5.69 -8.24
CA ARG A 85 -13.44 5.71 -8.18
C ARG A 85 -14.07 5.14 -9.45
N GLY A 86 -13.57 5.53 -10.63
CA GLY A 86 -14.01 5.01 -11.92
C GLY A 86 -13.89 3.48 -11.98
N VAL A 87 -12.75 2.93 -11.58
CA VAL A 87 -12.53 1.47 -11.49
C VAL A 87 -13.58 0.79 -10.62
N ILE A 88 -13.76 1.27 -9.39
CA ILE A 88 -14.65 0.60 -8.43
C ILE A 88 -16.12 0.73 -8.86
N GLU A 89 -16.55 1.89 -9.33
CA GLU A 89 -17.93 2.08 -9.82
C GLU A 89 -18.22 1.22 -11.06
N TYR A 90 -17.26 1.05 -11.97
CA TYR A 90 -17.38 0.15 -13.11
C TYR A 90 -17.54 -1.30 -12.65
N LEU A 91 -16.68 -1.78 -11.75
CA LEU A 91 -16.75 -3.17 -11.26
C LEU A 91 -18.01 -3.49 -10.45
N ILE A 92 -18.65 -2.49 -9.83
CA ILE A 92 -19.97 -2.63 -9.20
C ILE A 92 -21.04 -2.90 -10.27
N LYS A 93 -20.99 -2.20 -11.41
CA LYS A 93 -21.95 -2.33 -12.51
C LYS A 93 -21.74 -3.59 -13.35
N HIS A 94 -20.52 -4.14 -13.35
CA HIS A 94 -20.14 -5.30 -14.15
C HIS A 94 -19.72 -6.48 -13.26
N PRO A 95 -20.68 -7.19 -12.63
CA PRO A 95 -20.39 -8.24 -11.64
C PRO A 95 -19.71 -9.49 -12.22
N ARG A 96 -19.75 -9.68 -13.54
CA ARG A 96 -19.10 -10.81 -14.23
C ARG A 96 -17.58 -10.63 -14.37
N ILE A 97 -17.05 -9.43 -14.17
CA ILE A 97 -15.62 -9.17 -14.32
C ILE A 97 -14.89 -9.71 -13.08
N PRO A 98 -13.93 -10.62 -13.24
CA PRO A 98 -13.20 -11.19 -12.11
C PRO A 98 -12.29 -10.15 -11.45
N LEU A 99 -12.34 -10.02 -10.12
CA LEU A 99 -11.58 -8.99 -9.39
C LEU A 99 -10.06 -9.21 -9.39
N ASP A 100 -9.61 -10.43 -9.66
CA ASP A 100 -8.22 -10.81 -9.83
C ASP A 100 -7.70 -10.58 -11.26
N ASN A 101 -8.56 -10.24 -12.23
CA ASN A 101 -8.16 -9.89 -13.59
C ASN A 101 -9.12 -8.86 -14.23
N ILE A 102 -8.85 -7.58 -14.01
CA ILE A 102 -9.63 -6.45 -14.53
C ILE A 102 -8.92 -5.70 -15.66
N MET A 103 -7.70 -6.10 -16.05
CA MET A 103 -6.86 -5.34 -17.00
C MET A 103 -7.55 -5.12 -18.34
N THR A 104 -8.29 -6.12 -18.82
CA THR A 104 -8.95 -6.09 -20.14
C THR A 104 -10.12 -5.12 -20.22
N CYS A 105 -10.66 -4.65 -19.09
CA CYS A 105 -11.79 -3.73 -19.09
C CYS A 105 -11.40 -2.27 -18.78
N LEU A 106 -10.12 -1.97 -18.58
CA LEU A 106 -9.68 -0.64 -18.13
C LEU A 106 -9.84 0.43 -19.21
N GLU A 107 -9.72 0.07 -20.49
CA GLU A 107 -9.94 1.01 -21.61
C GLU A 107 -11.39 1.54 -21.64
N CYS A 108 -12.34 0.75 -21.14
CA CYS A 108 -13.75 1.14 -21.03
C CYS A 108 -14.00 2.14 -19.90
N ILE A 109 -12.97 2.54 -19.13
CA ILE A 109 -13.08 3.40 -17.96
C ILE A 109 -12.36 4.72 -18.29
N PRO A 110 -13.07 5.80 -18.65
CA PRO A 110 -12.45 7.04 -19.15
C PRO A 110 -11.40 7.64 -18.20
N ALA A 111 -11.64 7.59 -16.89
CA ALA A 111 -10.71 8.11 -15.88
C ALA A 111 -9.43 7.26 -15.73
N VAL A 112 -9.36 6.09 -16.36
CA VAL A 112 -8.23 5.15 -16.30
C VAL A 112 -7.56 5.00 -17.66
N ALA A 113 -8.29 5.23 -18.76
CA ALA A 113 -7.80 5.10 -20.12
C ALA A 113 -6.40 5.73 -20.36
N PRO A 114 -6.08 6.93 -19.85
CA PRO A 114 -4.74 7.54 -20.02
C PRO A 114 -3.58 6.72 -19.43
N PHE A 115 -3.86 5.81 -18.50
CA PHE A 115 -2.85 5.05 -17.76
C PHE A 115 -2.74 3.59 -18.22
N VAL A 116 -3.56 3.14 -19.17
CA VAL A 116 -3.69 1.71 -19.50
C VAL A 116 -2.38 1.15 -20.06
N ASP A 117 -1.71 1.89 -20.94
CA ASP A 117 -0.45 1.43 -21.53
C ASP A 117 0.66 1.30 -20.48
N ASP A 118 0.78 2.25 -19.57
CA ASP A 118 1.72 2.18 -18.45
C ASP A 118 1.39 1.02 -17.50
N LEU A 119 0.11 0.82 -17.19
CA LEU A 119 -0.37 -0.33 -16.40
C LEU A 119 -0.03 -1.66 -17.08
N ARG A 120 -0.15 -1.73 -18.41
CA ARG A 120 0.17 -2.90 -19.23
C ARG A 120 1.65 -3.15 -19.36
N GLN A 121 2.48 -2.12 -19.40
CA GLN A 121 3.95 -2.26 -19.34
C GLN A 121 4.38 -2.69 -17.93
N GLY A 122 3.63 -2.27 -16.92
CA GLY A 122 3.87 -2.59 -15.54
C GLY A 122 5.14 -1.93 -15.02
N VAL A 123 5.53 -2.30 -13.82
CA VAL A 123 6.69 -1.70 -13.15
C VAL A 123 7.84 -2.68 -13.16
N ASN A 124 8.96 -2.31 -13.80
CA ASN A 124 10.21 -3.06 -13.70
C ASN A 124 10.81 -2.88 -12.30
N GLY A 125 10.46 -3.79 -11.39
CA GLY A 125 10.90 -3.74 -10.00
C GLY A 125 12.42 -3.82 -9.82
N ALA A 126 13.13 -4.55 -10.69
CA ALA A 126 14.58 -4.65 -10.62
C ALA A 126 15.25 -3.29 -10.95
N ASP A 127 14.77 -2.63 -12.00
CA ASP A 127 15.23 -1.29 -12.37
C ASP A 127 14.90 -0.25 -11.30
N LEU A 128 13.69 -0.30 -10.73
CA LEU A 128 13.32 0.59 -9.63
C LEU A 128 14.22 0.38 -8.41
N ALA A 129 14.49 -0.87 -8.04
CA ALA A 129 15.38 -1.18 -6.93
C ALA A 129 16.79 -0.60 -7.18
N LYS A 130 17.34 -0.81 -8.38
CA LYS A 130 18.66 -0.31 -8.76
C LYS A 130 18.74 1.22 -8.76
N ARG A 131 17.69 1.90 -9.21
CA ARG A 131 17.66 3.36 -9.36
C ARG A 131 17.33 4.11 -8.08
N LEU A 132 16.41 3.58 -7.27
CA LEU A 132 15.77 4.32 -6.18
C LEU A 132 16.06 3.76 -4.79
N LEU A 133 16.65 2.58 -4.68
CA LEU A 133 17.04 2.00 -3.39
C LEU A 133 18.56 2.04 -3.24
N LYS A 134 19.02 2.50 -2.08
CA LYS A 134 20.42 2.40 -1.66
C LYS A 134 20.52 1.35 -0.57
N VAL A 135 21.41 0.36 -0.73
CA VAL A 135 21.66 -0.61 0.34
C VAL A 135 22.71 -0.03 1.28
N HIS A 136 22.31 0.23 2.52
CA HIS A 136 23.15 0.71 3.60
C HIS A 136 23.40 -0.42 4.60
N ARG A 137 24.57 -0.43 5.24
CA ARG A 137 24.91 -1.40 6.29
C ARG A 137 24.84 -0.70 7.64
N ALA A 138 23.89 -1.11 8.48
CA ALA A 138 23.68 -0.57 9.82
C ALA A 138 23.99 -1.69 10.83
N GLY A 139 25.17 -1.61 11.46
CA GLY A 139 25.69 -2.71 12.28
C GLY A 139 25.85 -3.99 11.45
N ARG A 140 25.28 -5.11 11.92
CA ARG A 140 25.28 -6.38 11.17
C ARG A 140 24.21 -6.47 10.09
N TRP A 141 23.27 -5.52 10.04
CA TRP A 141 22.09 -5.59 9.19
C TRP A 141 22.29 -4.82 7.89
N SER A 142 21.72 -5.35 6.81
CA SER A 142 21.63 -4.66 5.54
C SER A 142 20.24 -4.03 5.38
N VAL A 143 20.19 -2.75 5.01
CA VAL A 143 18.97 -1.96 4.93
C VAL A 143 18.82 -1.36 3.53
N ALA A 144 17.73 -1.69 2.83
CA ALA A 144 17.36 -1.01 1.60
C ALA A 144 16.65 0.30 1.95
N VAL A 145 17.31 1.41 1.66
CA VAL A 145 16.88 2.77 1.98
C VAL A 145 16.17 3.40 0.79
N ASN A 146 14.98 3.95 1.02
CA ASN A 146 14.21 4.71 0.04
C ASN A 146 13.98 6.15 0.52
N CYS A 147 14.57 7.10 -0.19
CA CYS A 147 14.43 8.54 0.09
C CYS A 147 13.31 9.20 -0.74
N THR A 148 12.49 8.42 -1.46
CA THR A 148 11.38 8.92 -2.28
C THR A 148 10.04 8.75 -1.57
N SER A 149 9.00 9.45 -2.04
CA SER A 149 7.63 9.30 -1.55
C SER A 149 6.89 8.06 -2.11
N LEU A 150 7.56 7.24 -2.95
CA LEU A 150 7.01 6.03 -3.53
C LEU A 150 7.02 4.87 -2.52
N ASN A 151 6.01 4.00 -2.57
CA ASN A 151 6.02 2.78 -1.76
C ASN A 151 6.81 1.66 -2.44
N LEU A 152 8.10 1.58 -2.15
CA LEU A 152 9.01 0.58 -2.72
C LEU A 152 9.19 -0.65 -1.83
N THR A 153 8.33 -0.87 -0.83
CA THR A 153 8.47 -1.96 0.14
C THR A 153 8.55 -3.33 -0.53
N SER A 154 7.62 -3.64 -1.45
CA SER A 154 7.64 -4.93 -2.18
C SER A 154 8.79 -5.02 -3.18
N VAL A 155 9.20 -3.89 -3.76
CA VAL A 155 10.36 -3.81 -4.67
C VAL A 155 11.63 -4.16 -3.90
N ALA A 156 11.85 -3.52 -2.74
CA ALA A 156 12.97 -3.80 -1.86
C ALA A 156 13.02 -5.28 -1.45
N MET A 157 11.92 -5.81 -0.93
CA MET A 157 11.86 -7.19 -0.47
C MET A 157 12.06 -8.23 -1.58
N LYS A 158 11.73 -7.91 -2.83
CA LYS A 158 11.85 -8.86 -3.95
C LYS A 158 13.18 -8.73 -4.70
N HIS A 159 13.72 -7.53 -4.81
CA HIS A 159 14.81 -7.21 -5.75
C HIS A 159 16.09 -6.72 -5.08
N THR A 160 16.13 -6.62 -3.76
CA THR A 160 17.38 -6.40 -3.02
C THR A 160 17.66 -7.58 -2.09
N PRO A 161 18.92 -7.84 -1.73
CA PRO A 161 19.27 -8.83 -0.72
C PRO A 161 19.09 -8.30 0.72
N ALA A 162 18.64 -7.05 0.90
CA ALA A 162 18.64 -6.39 2.21
C ALA A 162 17.75 -7.11 3.25
N ASP A 163 18.20 -7.16 4.49
CA ASP A 163 17.45 -7.71 5.62
C ASP A 163 16.22 -6.86 5.96
N LEU A 164 16.38 -5.54 5.82
CA LEU A 164 15.39 -4.54 6.15
C LEU A 164 15.11 -3.61 4.97
N TYR A 165 13.96 -2.97 5.01
CA TYR A 165 13.62 -1.80 4.21
C TYR A 165 13.30 -0.64 5.15
N ALA A 166 13.86 0.53 4.88
CA ALA A 166 13.58 1.75 5.61
C ALA A 166 13.24 2.88 4.64
N ALA A 167 12.22 3.66 4.97
CA ALA A 167 11.87 4.86 4.22
C ALA A 167 11.30 5.93 5.17
N ALA A 168 11.55 7.20 4.86
CA ALA A 168 10.95 8.33 5.52
C ALA A 168 10.60 9.41 4.48
N SER A 169 9.44 10.06 4.66
CA SER A 169 8.95 11.10 3.77
C SER A 169 7.92 11.97 4.50
N GLU A 170 7.44 13.02 3.83
CA GLU A 170 6.33 13.88 4.29
C GLU A 170 5.05 13.09 4.66
N ARG A 171 4.92 11.84 4.20
CA ARG A 171 3.76 10.97 4.47
C ARG A 171 3.93 10.04 5.67
N GLY A 172 5.11 10.01 6.29
CA GLY A 172 5.43 9.03 7.31
C GLY A 172 6.79 8.37 7.13
N ALA A 173 7.11 7.52 8.09
CA ALA A 173 8.25 6.61 8.02
C ALA A 173 7.82 5.16 8.22
N VAL A 174 8.61 4.24 7.69
CA VAL A 174 8.34 2.80 7.75
C VAL A 174 9.63 2.03 7.84
N VAL A 175 9.63 1.00 8.67
CA VAL A 175 10.66 -0.05 8.66
C VAL A 175 9.97 -1.39 8.48
N LYS A 176 10.41 -2.15 7.49
CA LYS A 176 9.94 -3.51 7.23
C LYS A 176 11.10 -4.49 7.30
N ALA A 177 10.95 -5.54 8.10
CA ALA A 177 11.83 -6.69 8.05
C ALA A 177 11.44 -7.65 6.92
N ARG A 178 12.45 -8.25 6.29
CA ARG A 178 12.26 -9.37 5.38
C ARG A 178 11.58 -10.52 6.12
N ARG A 179 10.63 -11.18 5.45
CA ARG A 179 9.97 -12.34 6.03
C ARG A 179 10.99 -13.44 6.31
N GLY A 180 11.00 -13.94 7.54
CA GLY A 180 11.97 -14.94 8.00
C GLY A 180 13.29 -14.34 8.49
N SER A 181 13.49 -13.02 8.39
CA SER A 181 14.61 -12.36 9.04
C SER A 181 14.48 -12.48 10.56
N PRO A 182 15.57 -12.80 11.29
CA PRO A 182 15.56 -12.85 12.75
C PRO A 182 15.58 -11.45 13.42
N PHE A 183 15.44 -10.38 12.65
CA PHE A 183 15.53 -9.02 13.18
C PHE A 183 14.48 -8.73 14.26
N PRO A 184 14.89 -8.25 15.46
CA PRO A 184 13.99 -8.01 16.59
C PRO A 184 13.20 -6.70 16.41
N MET A 185 12.18 -6.72 15.56
CA MET A 185 11.34 -5.54 15.27
C MET A 185 10.70 -4.90 16.51
N GLN A 186 10.47 -5.68 17.57
CA GLN A 186 9.96 -5.16 18.84
C GLN A 186 10.95 -4.22 19.54
N GLU A 187 12.22 -4.60 19.53
CA GLU A 187 13.29 -3.82 20.14
C GLU A 187 13.47 -2.51 19.37
N LEU A 188 13.47 -2.57 18.03
CA LEU A 188 13.52 -1.37 17.20
C LEU A 188 12.33 -0.43 17.48
N GLN A 189 11.11 -0.97 17.59
CA GLN A 189 9.95 -0.16 17.93
C GLN A 189 10.12 0.55 19.28
N ALA A 190 10.61 -0.16 20.30
CA ALA A 190 10.81 0.39 21.63
C ALA A 190 11.84 1.54 21.64
N ARG A 191 12.87 1.46 20.80
CA ARG A 191 13.88 2.52 20.63
C ARG A 191 13.33 3.75 19.89
N LEU A 192 12.44 3.53 18.92
CA LEU A 192 11.87 4.60 18.10
C LEU A 192 10.61 5.24 18.70
N ALA A 193 9.99 4.59 19.69
CA ALA A 193 8.83 5.07 20.44
C ALA A 193 8.99 6.53 20.96
N PRO A 194 7.87 7.21 21.31
CA PRO A 194 6.53 6.67 21.52
C PRO A 194 5.64 6.57 20.27
N ASP A 195 5.93 7.33 19.21
CA ASP A 195 5.00 7.54 18.08
C ASP A 195 4.96 6.38 17.07
N TRP A 196 5.85 5.41 17.21
CA TRP A 196 6.00 4.30 16.28
C TRP A 196 5.05 3.15 16.62
N ILE A 197 4.21 2.78 15.65
CA ILE A 197 3.23 1.70 15.81
C ILE A 197 3.65 0.45 15.04
N ARG A 198 3.28 -0.72 15.57
CA ARG A 198 3.58 -2.03 14.97
C ARG A 198 2.31 -2.73 14.51
N PRO A 199 1.80 -2.46 13.29
CA PRO A 199 0.62 -3.13 12.77
C PRO A 199 0.85 -4.61 12.46
N TYR A 200 2.10 -5.02 12.16
CA TYR A 200 2.47 -6.39 11.87
C TYR A 200 3.80 -6.75 12.54
N PRO A 201 4.07 -8.04 12.82
CA PRO A 201 5.32 -8.47 13.46
C PRO A 201 6.59 -8.01 12.72
N ASP A 202 6.50 -7.87 11.39
CA ASP A 202 7.61 -7.51 10.50
C ASP A 202 7.52 -6.06 9.98
N LEU A 203 6.63 -5.22 10.54
CA LEU A 203 6.41 -3.85 10.07
C LEU A 203 6.15 -2.89 11.23
N ILE A 204 6.92 -1.81 11.27
CA ILE A 204 6.63 -0.64 12.11
C ILE A 204 6.49 0.60 11.24
N LEU A 205 5.69 1.56 11.69
CA LEU A 205 5.44 2.79 10.95
C LEU A 205 5.17 3.99 11.86
N LEU A 206 5.51 5.16 11.33
CA LEU A 206 5.26 6.48 11.90
C LEU A 206 4.25 7.21 11.00
N ARG A 207 3.12 7.65 11.56
CA ARG A 207 2.01 8.30 10.82
C ARG A 207 2.01 9.82 10.92
N ARG A 208 3.18 10.44 10.85
CA ARG A 208 3.35 11.89 10.75
C ARG A 208 4.48 12.21 9.79
N ALA A 209 4.50 13.43 9.27
CA ALA A 209 5.57 13.89 8.40
C ALA A 209 6.94 13.57 9.00
N ALA A 210 7.79 12.99 8.18
CA ALA A 210 9.14 12.59 8.49
C ALA A 210 10.06 13.01 7.34
N GLY A 211 11.37 12.78 7.49
CA GLY A 211 12.35 13.14 6.48
C GLY A 211 13.67 12.48 6.75
N GLU A 212 14.74 13.05 6.18
CA GLU A 212 16.08 12.49 6.26
C GLU A 212 16.56 12.29 7.70
N GLN A 213 16.29 13.23 8.61
CA GLN A 213 16.64 13.10 10.03
C GLN A 213 15.99 11.87 10.70
N GLU A 214 14.73 11.57 10.38
CA GLU A 214 14.08 10.36 10.94
C GLU A 214 14.66 9.09 10.29
N LEU A 215 15.07 9.17 9.02
CA LEU A 215 15.73 8.07 8.34
C LEU A 215 17.11 7.77 8.95
N GLU A 216 17.89 8.79 9.29
CA GLU A 216 19.16 8.64 10.01
C GLU A 216 18.94 8.01 11.39
N ARG A 217 17.98 8.53 12.16
CA ARG A 217 17.58 7.96 13.45
C ARG A 217 17.19 6.48 13.36
N ILE A 218 16.49 6.09 12.29
CA ILE A 218 16.17 4.68 12.02
C ILE A 218 17.45 3.87 11.82
N LEU A 219 18.36 4.33 10.97
CA LEU A 219 19.59 3.61 10.65
C LEU A 219 20.50 3.45 11.87
N GLU A 220 20.62 4.48 12.70
CA GLU A 220 21.33 4.42 13.99
C GLU A 220 20.69 3.37 14.91
N ALA A 221 19.38 3.45 15.12
CA ALA A 221 18.66 2.51 15.98
C ALA A 221 18.74 1.05 15.50
N VAL A 222 18.81 0.84 14.18
CA VAL A 222 19.06 -0.49 13.59
C VAL A 222 20.50 -0.94 13.85
N GLY A 223 21.47 -0.03 13.73
CA GLY A 223 22.89 -0.33 13.94
C GLY A 223 23.21 -0.79 15.36
N ASP A 224 22.45 -0.30 16.34
CA ASP A 224 22.60 -0.66 17.76
C ASP A 224 22.00 -2.02 18.13
N ILE A 225 21.23 -2.64 17.23
CA ILE A 225 20.58 -3.92 17.46
C ILE A 225 21.55 -5.06 17.13
N LYS A 226 21.91 -5.82 18.17
CA LYS A 226 22.91 -6.89 18.14
C LYS A 226 22.44 -8.20 17.54
#